data_AF-A0A1L5F8Z4-F1
#
_entry.id   AF-A0A1L5F8Z4-F1
#
_cell.length_a   1.000
_cell.length_b   1.000
_cell.length_c   1.000
_cell.angle_alpha   90.00
_cell.angle_beta   90.00
_cell.angle_gamma   90.00
#
_symmetry.space_group_name_H-M   'P 1'
#
loop_
_entity.id
_entity.type
_entity.pdbx_description
1 polymer ?
#
loop_
_entity_poly.entity_id
_entity_poly.type
_entity_poly.pdbx_seq_one_letter_code
_entity_poly.pdbx_strand_id
1 'polypeptide(L)'
;MDMFRLEPEVAGEIGENSKIKYEGGMLSEVEFLHYEFAGWLGDEILTSYPCFIVSENIVDDILKSNLKGYRFEDIEISTSDEFKEMYPNRTIPNFKRLIPLGKVIVSDEKIVQFSDDDFCLEDNVELVVSYKALEILKRHKMEYCEITPLSC
;
A
#
# COMPACT_ATOMS: atom_id res chain seq x y z
N MET A 1 -6.11 -21.11 3.98
CA MET A 1 -4.98 -20.23 3.61
C MET A 1 -5.24 -18.96 4.36
N ASP A 2 -4.35 -18.60 5.29
CA ASP A 2 -4.64 -17.47 6.18
C ASP A 2 -4.36 -16.17 5.43
N MET A 3 -5.32 -15.26 5.48
CA MET A 3 -5.33 -13.99 4.77
C MET A 3 -5.56 -12.88 5.79
N PHE A 4 -4.99 -11.72 5.54
CA PHE A 4 -4.98 -10.61 6.48
C PHE A 4 -5.30 -9.32 5.75
N ARG A 5 -6.29 -8.57 6.24
CA ARG A 5 -6.50 -7.19 5.83
C ARG A 5 -5.46 -6.32 6.52
N LEU A 6 -4.84 -5.42 5.76
CA LEU A 6 -3.86 -4.46 6.24
C LEU A 6 -4.42 -3.06 6.09
N GLU A 7 -4.31 -2.28 7.16
CA GLU A 7 -4.63 -0.85 7.17
C GLU A 7 -3.33 -0.09 7.53
N PRO A 8 -2.50 0.27 6.52
CA PRO A 8 -1.20 0.90 6.76
C PRO A 8 -1.31 2.33 7.28
N GLU A 9 -0.17 2.87 7.72
CA GLU A 9 -0.03 4.28 8.08
C GLU A 9 -0.42 5.21 6.91
N VAL A 10 -1.21 6.25 7.21
CA VAL A 10 -1.46 7.37 6.29
C VAL A 10 -0.46 8.49 6.57
N ALA A 11 0.64 8.51 5.81
CA ALA A 11 1.73 9.48 5.99
C ALA A 11 1.59 10.74 5.12
N GLY A 12 0.60 10.79 4.23
CA GLY A 12 0.52 11.83 3.22
C GLY A 12 -0.64 11.64 2.26
N GLU A 13 -0.60 12.40 1.18
CA GLU A 13 -1.70 12.48 0.22
C GLU A 13 -1.25 12.36 -1.23
N ILE A 14 -2.24 12.27 -2.12
CA ILE A 14 -2.03 12.30 -3.56
C ILE A 14 -1.73 13.73 -3.97
N GLY A 15 -0.47 14.00 -4.33
CA GLY A 15 -0.01 15.32 -4.71
C GLY A 15 -0.41 15.72 -6.13
N GLU A 16 -0.28 17.01 -6.43
CA GLU A 16 -0.84 17.66 -7.62
C GLU A 16 -0.31 17.12 -8.97
N ASN A 17 0.94 16.63 -9.01
CA ASN A 17 1.55 16.05 -10.20
C ASN A 17 1.05 14.62 -10.55
N SER A 18 0.13 14.07 -9.77
CA SER A 18 -0.47 12.77 -10.04
C SER A 18 -1.30 12.77 -11.33
N LYS A 19 -1.26 11.67 -12.08
CA LYS A 19 -2.12 11.48 -13.25
C LYS A 19 -3.27 10.58 -12.86
N ILE A 20 -4.44 11.18 -12.73
CA ILE A 20 -5.65 10.49 -12.27
C ILE A 20 -6.70 10.57 -13.37
N LYS A 21 -7.27 9.42 -13.72
CA LYS A 21 -8.46 9.33 -14.55
C LYS A 21 -9.69 9.36 -13.67
N TYR A 22 -10.68 10.11 -14.15
CA TYR A 22 -11.99 10.19 -13.55
C TYR A 22 -13.03 9.70 -14.56
N GLU A 23 -13.93 8.82 -14.10
CA GLU A 23 -15.08 8.35 -14.87
C GLU A 23 -16.34 8.70 -14.09
N GLY A 24 -17.28 9.41 -14.74
CA GLY A 24 -18.52 9.85 -14.08
C GLY A 24 -18.32 10.76 -12.86
N GLY A 25 -17.16 11.43 -12.75
CA GLY A 25 -16.80 12.28 -11.60
C GLY A 25 -16.21 11.52 -10.41
N MET A 26 -16.02 10.20 -10.53
CA MET A 26 -15.36 9.36 -9.53
C MET A 26 -13.94 9.02 -9.99
N LEU A 27 -13.00 8.93 -9.05
CA LEU A 27 -11.65 8.45 -9.31
C LEU A 27 -11.74 7.00 -9.82
N SER A 28 -11.31 6.77 -11.05
CA SER A 28 -11.35 5.44 -11.69
C SER A 28 -9.98 4.76 -11.69
N GLU A 29 -8.92 5.52 -11.94
CA GLU A 29 -7.56 4.98 -12.04
C GLU A 29 -6.53 6.07 -11.68
N VAL A 30 -5.51 5.71 -10.91
CA VAL A 30 -4.29 6.51 -10.78
C VAL A 30 -3.26 5.91 -11.73
N GLU A 31 -2.91 6.61 -12.81
CA GLU A 31 -1.94 6.17 -13.83
C GLU A 31 -0.49 6.48 -13.41
N PHE A 32 -0.31 7.54 -12.61
CA PHE A 32 0.97 7.92 -12.04
C PHE A 32 0.71 8.58 -10.70
N LEU A 33 1.44 8.15 -9.67
CA LEU A 33 1.31 8.70 -8.33
C LEU A 33 2.46 9.68 -8.05
N HIS A 34 2.09 10.90 -7.71
CA HIS A 34 2.91 11.81 -6.91
C HIS A 34 2.41 11.71 -5.47
N TYR A 35 3.27 11.28 -4.57
CA TYR A 35 2.96 11.16 -3.14
C TYR A 35 3.63 12.29 -2.36
N GLU A 36 2.83 13.13 -1.72
CA GLU A 36 3.31 14.22 -0.89
C GLU A 36 3.22 13.83 0.58
N PHE A 37 4.38 13.71 1.23
CA PHE A 37 4.45 13.43 2.66
C PHE A 37 4.07 14.67 3.47
N ALA A 38 3.06 14.54 4.33
CA ALA A 38 2.67 15.55 5.33
C ALA A 38 3.10 15.16 6.75
N GLY A 39 3.28 13.86 6.98
CA GLY A 39 3.89 13.26 8.16
C GLY A 39 4.62 11.98 7.77
N TRP A 40 5.27 11.30 8.72
CA TRP A 40 5.75 9.93 8.51
C TRP A 40 6.24 9.39 9.85
N LEU A 41 5.63 8.33 10.37
CA LEU A 41 5.98 7.74 11.66
C LEU A 41 7.10 6.70 11.53
N GLY A 42 7.46 6.35 10.30
CA GLY A 42 8.62 5.51 10.00
C GLY A 42 8.28 4.16 9.40
N ASP A 43 7.01 3.88 9.14
CA ASP A 43 6.60 2.63 8.50
C ASP A 43 7.05 2.58 7.04
N GLU A 44 7.35 1.38 6.59
CA GLU A 44 7.82 1.09 5.24
C GLU A 44 6.69 0.67 4.31
N ILE A 45 5.49 0.42 4.84
CA ILE A 45 4.24 0.27 4.09
C ILE A 45 3.28 1.38 4.49
N LEU A 46 2.78 2.10 3.49
CA LEU A 46 1.94 3.29 3.66
C LEU A 46 0.71 3.19 2.76
N THR A 47 -0.30 4.00 3.07
CA THR A 47 -1.51 4.12 2.26
C THR A 47 -1.96 5.56 2.10
N SER A 48 -2.60 5.86 0.98
CA SER A 48 -3.46 7.03 0.79
C SER A 48 -4.42 6.73 -0.33
N TYR A 49 -5.72 6.75 -0.02
CA TYR A 49 -6.75 6.19 -0.89
C TYR A 49 -6.63 6.65 -2.36
N PRO A 50 -6.61 5.73 -3.35
CA PRO A 50 -6.70 4.27 -3.27
C PRO A 50 -5.33 3.54 -3.43
N CYS A 51 -4.23 4.19 -3.05
CA CYS A 51 -2.87 3.74 -3.34
C CYS A 51 -2.16 3.15 -2.11
N PHE A 52 -1.41 2.08 -2.34
CA PHE A 52 -0.45 1.53 -1.39
C PHE A 52 0.96 1.86 -1.83
N ILE A 53 1.82 2.21 -0.89
CA ILE A 53 3.19 2.64 -1.14
C ILE A 53 4.11 1.81 -0.24
N VAL A 54 5.21 1.29 -0.78
CA VAL A 54 6.17 0.46 -0.05
C VAL A 54 7.60 0.91 -0.29
N SER A 55 8.45 0.80 0.73
CA SER A 55 9.88 1.17 0.62
C SER A 55 10.59 0.26 -0.40
N GLU A 56 11.70 0.72 -0.96
CA GLU A 56 12.52 -0.12 -1.84
C GLU A 56 13.05 -1.40 -1.15
N ASN A 57 13.21 -1.39 0.19
CA ASN A 57 13.59 -2.59 0.92
C ASN A 57 12.50 -3.67 0.85
N ILE A 58 11.23 -3.28 0.99
CA ILE A 58 10.09 -4.21 0.85
C ILE A 58 10.01 -4.74 -0.59
N VAL A 59 10.21 -3.86 -1.58
CA VAL A 59 10.23 -4.23 -3.00
C VAL A 59 11.29 -5.31 -3.26
N ASP A 60 12.51 -5.09 -2.79
CA ASP A 60 13.62 -6.03 -2.94
C ASP A 60 13.33 -7.41 -2.36
N ASP A 61 12.72 -7.47 -1.17
CA ASP A 61 12.39 -8.73 -0.52
C ASP A 61 11.21 -9.44 -1.19
N ILE A 62 10.22 -8.70 -1.68
CA ILE A 62 9.12 -9.26 -2.48
C ILE A 62 9.64 -9.81 -3.82
N LEU A 63 10.55 -9.10 -4.52
CA LEU A 63 11.11 -9.55 -5.80
C LEU A 63 12.01 -10.79 -5.67
N LYS A 64 12.63 -11.01 -4.51
CA LYS A 64 13.42 -12.22 -4.20
C LYS A 64 12.55 -13.41 -3.78
N SER A 65 11.24 -13.20 -3.62
CA SER A 65 10.28 -14.22 -3.22
C SER A 65 9.58 -14.87 -4.42
N ASN A 66 8.71 -15.84 -4.14
CA ASN A 66 7.81 -16.43 -5.14
C ASN A 66 6.36 -15.92 -4.98
N LEU A 67 6.17 -14.75 -4.34
CA LEU A 67 4.84 -14.16 -4.18
C LEU A 67 4.27 -13.72 -5.53
N LYS A 68 2.94 -13.67 -5.64
CA LYS A 68 2.22 -13.29 -6.86
C LYS A 68 1.10 -12.28 -6.60
N GLY A 69 0.56 -11.74 -7.69
CA GLY A 69 -0.57 -10.81 -7.65
C GLY A 69 -0.21 -9.38 -7.30
N TYR A 70 1.00 -8.93 -7.63
CA TYR A 70 1.42 -7.55 -7.42
C TYR A 70 2.09 -6.97 -8.66
N ARG A 71 2.15 -5.64 -8.69
CA ARG A 71 2.97 -4.86 -9.60
C ARG A 71 3.54 -3.66 -8.86
N PHE A 72 4.75 -3.26 -9.21
CA PHE A 72 5.36 -2.03 -8.73
C PHE A 72 5.38 -0.97 -9.83
N GLU A 73 5.21 0.29 -9.41
CA GLU A 73 5.42 1.47 -10.26
C GLU A 73 6.34 2.46 -9.57
N ASP A 74 7.12 3.18 -10.38
CA ASP A 74 7.81 4.38 -9.94
C ASP A 74 6.81 5.47 -9.59
N ILE A 75 7.17 6.28 -8.58
CA ILE A 75 6.36 7.40 -8.11
C ILE A 75 7.22 8.64 -7.93
N GLU A 76 6.59 9.81 -7.99
CA GLU A 76 7.19 11.06 -7.54
C GLU A 76 6.94 11.21 -6.04
N ILE A 77 7.95 11.69 -5.30
CA ILE A 77 7.85 11.93 -3.87
C ILE A 77 8.22 13.38 -3.59
N SER A 78 7.39 14.05 -2.79
CA SER A 78 7.68 15.36 -2.24
C SER A 78 7.29 15.42 -0.76
N THR A 79 7.51 16.59 -0.16
CA THR A 79 7.17 16.85 1.25
C THR A 79 6.45 18.18 1.34
N SER A 80 5.37 18.22 2.12
CA SER A 80 4.65 19.46 2.43
C SER A 80 5.54 20.41 3.26
N ASP A 81 5.09 21.64 3.42
CA ASP A 81 5.81 22.61 4.25
C ASP A 81 5.71 22.24 5.74
N GLU A 82 4.57 21.71 6.18
CA GLU A 82 4.37 21.18 7.54
C GLU A 82 5.35 20.05 7.84
N PHE A 83 5.58 19.15 6.89
CA PHE A 83 6.57 18.08 7.05
C PHE A 83 7.98 18.64 7.28
N LYS A 84 8.38 19.65 6.50
CA LYS A 84 9.70 20.28 6.62
C LYS A 84 9.87 21.02 7.95
N GLU A 85 8.82 21.66 8.44
CA GLU A 85 8.82 22.35 9.73
C GLU A 85 8.91 21.36 10.91
N MET A 86 8.14 20.27 10.86
CA MET A 86 8.14 19.23 11.91
C MET A 86 9.41 18.38 11.88
N TYR A 87 9.96 18.12 10.70
CA TYR A 87 11.04 17.16 10.48
C TYR A 87 12.18 17.72 9.60
N PRO A 88 12.85 18.81 10.01
CA PRO A 88 13.79 19.54 9.15
C PRO A 88 15.02 18.74 8.70
N ASN A 89 15.33 17.63 9.38
CA ASN A 89 16.49 16.78 9.09
C ASN A 89 16.11 15.33 8.80
N ARG A 90 14.83 15.04 8.51
CA ARG A 90 14.37 13.68 8.24
C ARG A 90 14.56 13.35 6.77
N THR A 91 15.29 12.28 6.50
CA THR A 91 15.45 11.73 5.16
C THR A 91 14.35 10.71 4.89
N ILE A 92 13.65 10.88 3.78
CA ILE A 92 12.64 9.93 3.30
C ILE A 92 13.35 8.91 2.40
N PRO A 93 13.18 7.59 2.62
CA PRO A 93 13.73 6.58 1.72
C PRO A 93 12.98 6.60 0.38
N ASN A 94 13.51 5.90 -0.61
CA ASN A 94 12.78 5.70 -1.84
C ASN A 94 11.59 4.77 -1.59
N PHE A 95 10.46 5.09 -2.23
CA PHE A 95 9.28 4.24 -2.24
C PHE A 95 8.86 3.92 -3.69
N LYS A 96 8.11 2.82 -3.82
CA LYS A 96 7.37 2.45 -5.03
C LYS A 96 5.89 2.35 -4.67
N ARG A 97 5.03 2.54 -5.67
CA ARG A 97 3.62 2.18 -5.51
C ARG A 97 3.48 0.67 -5.65
N LEU A 98 2.81 0.06 -4.68
CA LEU A 98 2.35 -1.33 -4.75
C LEU A 98 0.93 -1.35 -5.33
N ILE A 99 0.74 -2.13 -6.38
CA ILE A 99 -0.57 -2.35 -7.01
C ILE A 99 -0.91 -3.82 -6.86
N PRO A 100 -1.86 -4.17 -5.97
CA PRO A 100 -2.37 -5.53 -5.92
C PRO A 100 -3.19 -5.82 -7.17
N LEU A 101 -2.96 -6.99 -7.75
CA LEU A 101 -3.63 -7.49 -8.96
C LEU A 101 -4.67 -8.56 -8.62
N GLY A 102 -4.49 -9.23 -7.48
CA GLY A 102 -5.44 -10.20 -6.96
C GLY A 102 -6.74 -9.54 -6.50
N LYS A 103 -7.78 -10.35 -6.35
CA LYS A 103 -9.07 -9.91 -5.85
C LYS A 103 -9.57 -10.86 -4.78
N VAL A 104 -10.22 -10.29 -3.78
CA VAL A 104 -10.91 -11.04 -2.74
C VAL A 104 -12.28 -10.42 -2.49
N ILE A 105 -13.26 -11.28 -2.17
CA ILE A 105 -14.59 -10.89 -1.72
C ILE A 105 -14.71 -11.38 -0.29
N VAL A 106 -14.96 -10.45 0.62
CA VAL A 106 -15.14 -10.73 2.05
C VAL A 106 -16.57 -10.38 2.44
N SER A 107 -17.19 -11.20 3.28
CA SER A 107 -18.50 -10.94 3.90
C SER A 107 -18.42 -11.34 5.36
N ASP A 108 -18.74 -10.45 6.29
CA ASP A 108 -18.65 -10.70 7.73
C ASP A 108 -17.28 -11.28 8.15
N GLU A 109 -16.19 -10.65 7.68
CA GLU A 109 -14.80 -11.07 7.92
C GLU A 109 -14.46 -12.50 7.42
N LYS A 110 -15.29 -13.04 6.52
CA LYS A 110 -15.08 -14.32 5.85
C LYS A 110 -14.78 -14.15 4.39
N ILE A 111 -13.76 -14.81 3.91
CA ILE A 111 -13.43 -14.87 2.49
C ILE A 111 -14.45 -15.77 1.78
N VAL A 112 -15.23 -15.17 0.90
CA VAL A 112 -16.22 -15.87 0.07
C VAL A 112 -15.60 -16.32 -1.25
N GLN A 113 -14.70 -15.51 -1.81
CA GLN A 113 -14.01 -15.77 -3.07
C GLN A 113 -12.66 -15.07 -3.09
N PHE A 114 -11.64 -15.68 -3.69
CA PHE A 114 -10.32 -15.05 -3.87
C PHE A 114 -9.62 -15.59 -5.12
N SER A 115 -8.67 -14.82 -5.66
CA SER A 115 -7.91 -15.15 -6.88
C SER A 115 -6.69 -16.06 -6.64
N ASP A 116 -6.50 -16.56 -5.42
CA ASP A 116 -5.32 -17.31 -4.98
C ASP A 116 -4.00 -16.51 -5.00
N ASP A 117 -4.06 -15.18 -5.13
CA ASP A 117 -2.89 -14.29 -5.11
C ASP A 117 -2.43 -13.91 -3.69
N ASP A 118 -1.16 -13.51 -3.57
CA ASP A 118 -0.58 -13.11 -2.27
C ASP A 118 -0.87 -11.65 -1.91
N PHE A 119 -1.16 -10.82 -2.92
CA PHE A 119 -1.62 -9.44 -2.76
C PHE A 119 -2.95 -9.29 -3.50
N CYS A 120 -3.99 -8.94 -2.76
CA CYS A 120 -5.36 -8.80 -3.24
C CYS A 120 -5.95 -7.45 -2.86
N LEU A 121 -6.93 -7.00 -3.65
CA LEU A 121 -7.85 -5.94 -3.28
C LEU A 121 -9.20 -6.52 -2.86
N GLU A 122 -9.71 -6.07 -1.72
CA GLU A 122 -11.11 -6.19 -1.32
C GLU A 122 -11.84 -4.91 -1.73
N ASP A 123 -12.97 -5.05 -2.44
CA ASP A 123 -13.80 -3.94 -2.95
C ASP A 123 -13.07 -2.84 -3.73
N ASN A 124 -11.88 -3.15 -4.28
CA ASN A 124 -10.95 -2.23 -4.93
C ASN A 124 -10.34 -1.16 -4.00
N VAL A 125 -10.44 -1.33 -2.68
CA VAL A 125 -10.02 -0.33 -1.71
C VAL A 125 -9.05 -0.89 -0.69
N GLU A 126 -9.37 -2.04 -0.08
CA GLU A 126 -8.62 -2.57 1.05
C GLU A 126 -7.55 -3.55 0.61
N LEU A 127 -6.36 -3.44 1.20
CA LEU A 127 -5.26 -4.35 0.94
C LEU A 127 -5.45 -5.64 1.75
N VAL A 128 -5.54 -6.76 1.06
CA VAL A 128 -5.57 -8.08 1.67
C VAL A 128 -4.36 -8.88 1.21
N VAL A 129 -3.61 -9.44 2.14
CA VAL A 129 -2.41 -10.22 1.85
C VAL A 129 -2.48 -11.64 2.38
N SER A 130 -1.80 -12.57 1.73
CA SER A 130 -1.61 -13.91 2.27
C SER A 130 -0.68 -13.90 3.47
N TYR A 131 -0.73 -14.96 4.28
CA TYR A 131 0.24 -15.19 5.35
C TYR A 131 1.70 -15.08 4.88
N LYS A 132 2.02 -15.59 3.68
CA LYS A 132 3.39 -15.54 3.15
C LYS A 132 3.83 -14.12 2.84
N ALA A 133 2.94 -13.31 2.25
CA ALA A 133 3.20 -11.90 2.02
C ALA A 133 3.37 -11.15 3.34
N LEU A 134 2.51 -11.40 4.33
CA LEU A 134 2.61 -10.79 5.65
C LEU A 134 3.94 -11.11 6.36
N GLU A 135 4.42 -12.35 6.26
CA GLU A 135 5.72 -12.75 6.86
C GLU A 135 6.92 -12.06 6.21
N ILE A 136 6.81 -11.60 4.96
CA ILE A 136 7.81 -10.74 4.34
C ILE A 136 7.66 -9.31 4.87
N LEU A 137 6.45 -8.75 4.83
CA LEU A 137 6.19 -7.38 5.29
C LEU A 137 6.60 -7.15 6.75
N LYS A 138 6.38 -8.14 7.63
CA LYS A 138 6.78 -8.10 9.05
C LYS A 138 8.28 -8.05 9.32
N ARG A 139 9.12 -8.24 8.30
CA ARG A 139 10.59 -8.04 8.40
C ARG A 139 10.97 -6.57 8.36
N HIS A 140 10.04 -5.72 7.95
CA HIS A 140 10.18 -4.28 7.79
C HIS A 140 9.39 -3.54 8.87
N LYS A 141 9.57 -2.22 8.94
CA LYS A 141 8.79 -1.40 9.88
C LYS A 141 7.34 -1.27 9.41
N MET A 142 6.42 -1.67 10.27
CA MET A 142 4.96 -1.57 10.05
C MET A 142 4.24 -1.42 11.40
N GLU A 143 4.81 -0.62 12.30
CA GLU A 143 4.34 -0.44 13.68
C GLU A 143 2.94 0.22 13.74
N TYR A 144 2.62 1.04 12.75
CA TYR A 144 1.37 1.79 12.64
C TYR A 144 0.43 1.20 11.57
N CYS A 145 0.68 -0.04 11.14
CA CYS A 145 -0.22 -0.81 10.30
C CYS A 145 -1.13 -1.69 11.16
N GLU A 146 -2.44 -1.52 11.06
CA GLU A 146 -3.39 -2.45 11.66
C GLU A 146 -3.47 -3.73 10.81
N ILE A 147 -3.62 -4.88 11.47
CA ILE A 147 -3.64 -6.20 10.84
C ILE A 147 -4.85 -6.97 11.35
N THR A 148 -5.80 -7.25 10.45
CA THR A 148 -7.02 -7.97 10.77
C THR A 148 -7.02 -9.34 10.08
N PRO A 149 -6.94 -10.46 10.84
CA PRO A 149 -7.08 -11.79 10.26
C PRO A 149 -8.46 -11.99 9.64
N LEU A 150 -8.50 -12.55 8.42
CA LEU A 150 -9.74 -12.94 7.77
C LEU A 150 -9.95 -14.45 7.91
N SER A 151 -11.18 -14.83 8.22
CA SER A 151 -11.56 -16.24 8.29
C SER A 151 -11.88 -16.80 6.89
N CYS A 152 -11.62 -18.08 6.68
CA CYS A 152 -12.06 -18.80 5.48
C CYS A 152 -13.32 -19.62 5.77
#